data_AF-A0A6P0JVZ0-F1
#
_entry.id   AF-A0A6P0JVZ0-F1
#
_cell.length_a   1.000
_cell.length_b   1.000
_cell.length_c   1.000
_cell.angle_alpha   90.00
_cell.angle_beta   90.00
_cell.angle_gamma   90.00
#
_symmetry.space_group_name_H-M   'P 1'
#
loop_
_entity.id
_entity.type
_entity.pdbx_description
1 polymer ?
#
loop_
_entity_poly.entity_id
_entity_poly.type
_entity_poly.pdbx_seq_one_letter_code
_entity_poly.pdbx_strand_id
1 'polypeptide(L)'
;MTTTEQTPSLKQTIKRGFRRFLRGLANLKLAIILLLAIAFFSISGTVLEQGQSIEFYQSNYPEHPALFGFLTWKVILALGLDHVYRTWWFLS
;
A
#
# COMPACT_ATOMS: atom_id res chain seq x y z
N MET A 1 15.37 -54.11 3.10
CA MET A 1 15.89 -52.73 3.22
C MET A 1 14.71 -51.78 3.06
N THR A 2 14.08 -51.37 4.16
CA THR A 2 12.98 -50.39 4.13
C THR A 2 13.55 -49.02 4.41
N THR A 3 13.64 -48.18 3.38
CA THR A 3 13.98 -46.76 3.51
C THR A 3 12.87 -46.05 4.28
N THR A 4 13.17 -45.60 5.49
CA THR A 4 12.29 -44.72 6.26
C THR A 4 12.28 -43.35 5.60
N GLU A 5 11.18 -43.03 4.91
CA GLU A 5 10.85 -41.67 4.47
C GLU A 5 10.66 -40.78 5.72
N GLN A 6 11.75 -40.16 6.18
CA GLN A 6 11.69 -39.15 7.23
C GLN A 6 11.09 -37.86 6.65
N THR A 7 9.78 -37.69 6.84
CA THR A 7 9.08 -36.45 6.51
C THR A 7 9.69 -35.29 7.31
N PRO A 8 10.01 -34.15 6.65
CA PRO A 8 10.65 -33.04 7.32
C PRO A 8 9.77 -32.50 8.45
N SER A 9 10.37 -32.30 9.63
CA SER A 9 9.69 -31.72 10.79
C SER A 9 9.06 -30.37 10.42
N LEU A 10 7.79 -30.16 10.79
CA LEU A 10 7.05 -28.91 10.56
C LEU A 10 7.86 -27.66 10.97
N LYS A 11 8.59 -27.75 12.09
CA LYS A 11 9.48 -26.67 12.57
C LYS A 11 10.59 -26.33 11.59
N GLN A 12 11.16 -27.32 10.91
CA GLN A 12 12.22 -27.12 9.93
C GLN A 12 11.69 -26.46 8.66
N THR A 13 10.51 -26.85 8.18
CA THR A 13 9.85 -26.23 7.02
C THR A 13 9.54 -24.75 7.28
N ILE A 14 8.96 -24.44 8.44
CA ILE A 14 8.67 -23.05 8.87
C ILE A 14 9.96 -22.23 8.96
N LYS A 15 11.00 -22.77 9.60
CA LYS A 15 12.30 -22.09 9.73
C LYS A 15 12.96 -21.81 8.38
N ARG A 16 12.81 -22.72 7.41
CA ARG A 16 13.31 -22.55 6.04
C ARG A 16 12.55 -21.46 5.29
N GLY A 17 11.22 -21.43 5.42
CA GLY A 17 10.36 -20.39 4.86
C GLY A 17 10.69 -19.00 5.41
N PHE A 18 10.78 -18.87 6.74
CA PHE A 18 11.12 -17.62 7.41
C PHE A 18 12.50 -17.10 7.00
N ARG A 19 13.51 -17.97 6.89
CA ARG A 19 14.84 -17.58 6.42
C ARG A 19 14.85 -17.09 4.97
N ARG A 20 13.98 -17.66 4.12
CA ARG A 20 13.86 -17.27 2.71
C ARG A 20 13.13 -15.93 2.58
N PHE A 21 12.10 -15.70 3.40
CA PHE A 21 11.44 -14.40 3.55
C PHE A 21 12.41 -13.31 4.03
N LEU A 22 13.18 -13.56 5.09
CA LEU A 22 14.20 -12.64 5.59
C LEU A 22 15.27 -12.31 4.55
N ARG A 23 15.69 -13.28 3.72
CA ARG A 23 16.60 -13.01 2.60
C ARG A 23 15.96 -12.16 1.50
N GLY A 24 14.66 -12.34 1.27
CA GLY A 24 13.89 -11.47 0.38
C GLY A 24 13.85 -10.03 0.89
N LEU A 25 13.61 -9.83 2.18
CA LEU A 25 13.66 -8.50 2.83
C LEU A 25 15.08 -7.91 2.86
N ALA A 26 16.11 -8.75 3.00
CA ALA A 26 17.51 -8.32 2.99
C ALA A 26 18.03 -7.93 1.60
N ASN A 27 17.22 -8.08 0.55
CA ASN A 27 17.54 -7.54 -0.75
C ASN A 27 17.34 -6.02 -0.73
N LEU A 28 18.44 -5.27 -0.75
CA LEU A 28 18.46 -3.80 -0.69
C LEU A 28 17.48 -3.16 -1.69
N LYS A 29 17.33 -3.74 -2.90
CA LYS A 29 16.39 -3.24 -3.91
C LYS A 29 14.94 -3.36 -3.46
N LEU A 30 14.56 -4.48 -2.85
CA LEU A 30 13.22 -4.69 -2.29
C LEU A 30 12.96 -3.76 -1.12
N ALA A 31 13.93 -3.60 -0.22
CA ALA A 31 13.82 -2.71 0.93
C ALA A 31 13.61 -1.24 0.49
N ILE A 32 14.35 -0.76 -0.52
CA ILE A 32 14.19 0.59 -1.07
C ILE A 32 12.79 0.76 -1.69
N ILE A 33 12.33 -0.20 -2.50
CA ILE A 33 10.99 -0.14 -3.10
C ILE A 33 9.91 -0.09 -2.00
N LEU A 34 10.05 -0.91 -0.96
CA LEU A 34 9.11 -0.94 0.16
C LEU A 34 9.09 0.38 0.93
N LEU A 35 10.27 0.96 1.21
CA LEU A 35 10.37 2.26 1.88
C LEU A 35 9.79 3.40 1.04
N LEU A 36 10.01 3.39 -0.28
CA LEU A 36 9.39 4.36 -1.19
C LEU A 36 7.87 4.20 -1.25
N ALA A 37 7.36 2.97 -1.25
CA ALA A 37 5.92 2.73 -1.20
C ALA A 37 5.32 3.27 0.11
N ILE A 38 5.94 2.97 1.25
CA ILE A 38 5.49 3.47 2.56
C ILE A 38 5.53 5.00 2.59
N ALA A 39 6.61 5.62 2.12
CA ALA A 39 6.73 7.08 2.07
C ALA A 39 5.67 7.71 1.15
N PHE A 40 5.42 7.12 -0.01
CA PHE A 40 4.38 7.56 -0.93
C PHE A 40 3.00 7.55 -0.26
N PHE A 41 2.58 6.40 0.32
CA PHE A 41 1.30 6.30 1.01
C PHE A 41 1.20 7.26 2.22
N SER A 42 2.30 7.44 2.97
CA SER A 42 2.35 8.35 4.12
C SER A 42 2.14 9.81 3.72
N ILE A 43 2.75 10.26 2.61
CA ILE A 43 2.63 11.65 2.13
C ILE A 43 1.26 11.87 1.45
N SER A 44 0.78 10.89 0.68
CA SER A 44 -0.55 10.99 0.05
C SER A 44 -1.66 11.17 1.08
N GLY A 45 -1.60 10.50 2.23
CA GLY A 45 -2.55 10.66 3.33
C GLY A 45 -2.44 11.99 4.10
N THR A 46 -1.34 12.72 3.97
CA THR A 46 -1.17 14.07 4.57
C THR A 46 -1.55 15.19 3.62
N VAL A 47 -1.39 14.99 2.31
CA VAL A 47 -1.75 15.99 1.29
C VAL A 47 -3.25 16.03 1.04
N LEU A 48 -3.97 14.92 1.30
CA LEU A 48 -5.40 14.81 1.10
C LEU A 48 -6.14 14.57 2.41
N GLU A 49 -6.80 15.61 2.93
CA GLU A 49 -7.67 15.48 4.10
C GLU A 49 -8.84 14.53 3.79
N GLN A 50 -9.10 13.58 4.69
CA GLN A 50 -10.17 12.58 4.56
C GLN A 50 -11.46 13.08 5.21
N GLY A 51 -12.62 12.70 4.66
CA GLY A 51 -13.93 12.89 5.27
C GLY A 51 -14.40 14.35 5.37
N GLN A 52 -13.83 15.25 4.56
CA GLN A 52 -14.25 16.65 4.50
C GLN A 52 -15.50 16.83 3.63
N SER A 53 -16.09 18.03 3.64
CA SER A 53 -17.24 18.34 2.80
C SER A 53 -16.86 18.47 1.33
N ILE A 54 -17.85 18.39 0.43
CA ILE A 54 -17.61 18.54 -1.01
C ILE A 54 -17.09 19.95 -1.32
N GLU A 55 -17.59 20.98 -0.64
CA GLU A 55 -17.17 22.37 -0.80
C GLU A 55 -15.71 22.58 -0.38
N PHE A 56 -15.26 21.86 0.67
CA PHE A 56 -13.84 21.83 1.04
C PHE A 56 -12.99 21.28 -0.11
N TYR A 57 -13.37 20.16 -0.73
CA TYR A 57 -12.60 19.61 -1.84
C TYR A 57 -12.62 20.53 -3.06
N GLN A 58 -13.74 21.15 -3.39
CA GLN A 58 -13.86 22.10 -4.51
C GLN A 58 -12.97 23.34 -4.33
N SER A 59 -12.89 23.87 -3.12
CA SER A 59 -12.08 25.05 -2.81
C SER A 59 -10.58 24.76 -2.76
N ASN A 60 -10.18 23.58 -2.26
CA ASN A 60 -8.76 23.22 -2.09
C ASN A 60 -8.15 22.47 -3.30
N TYR A 61 -8.98 21.79 -4.09
CA TYR A 61 -8.56 21.03 -5.28
C TYR A 61 -9.38 21.44 -6.52
N PRO A 62 -9.27 22.69 -6.98
CA PRO A 62 -10.03 23.19 -8.12
C PRO A 62 -9.65 22.48 -9.43
N GLU A 63 -10.48 22.61 -10.46
CA GLU A 63 -10.22 22.01 -11.78
C GLU A 63 -9.06 22.70 -12.51
N HIS A 64 -8.90 24.02 -12.30
CA HIS A 64 -7.85 24.81 -12.92
C HIS A 64 -7.31 25.87 -11.93
N PRO A 65 -6.01 25.87 -11.60
CA PRO A 65 -5.02 24.83 -11.89
C PRO A 65 -5.22 23.60 -10.99
N ALA A 66 -5.29 22.41 -11.60
CA ALA A 66 -5.33 21.16 -10.85
C ALA A 66 -4.01 20.89 -10.13
N LEU A 67 -4.07 20.29 -8.93
CA LEU A 67 -2.87 19.91 -8.21
C LEU A 67 -2.12 18.82 -9.01
N PHE A 68 -0.81 19.00 -9.19
CA PHE A 68 0.01 18.15 -10.07
C PHE A 68 -0.46 18.05 -11.53
N GLY A 69 -1.34 18.95 -11.99
CA GLY A 69 -1.86 18.97 -13.36
C GLY A 69 -3.00 17.99 -13.65
N PHE A 70 -3.44 17.18 -12.68
CA PHE A 70 -4.55 16.23 -12.86
C PHE A 70 -5.43 16.02 -11.63
N LEU A 71 -4.94 16.28 -10.41
CA LEU A 71 -5.66 16.00 -9.18
C LEU A 71 -6.65 17.14 -8.89
N THR A 72 -7.93 16.85 -9.12
CA THR A 72 -9.06 17.75 -8.88
C THR A 72 -10.03 17.12 -7.88
N TRP A 73 -10.91 17.92 -7.30
CA TRP A 73 -12.00 17.44 -6.45
C TRP A 73 -12.85 16.37 -7.13
N LYS A 74 -13.04 16.45 -8.45
CA LYS A 74 -13.75 15.43 -9.24
C LYS A 74 -13.02 14.09 -9.23
N VAL A 75 -11.69 14.10 -9.42
CA VAL A 75 -10.87 12.87 -9.39
C VAL A 75 -10.84 12.27 -7.98
N ILE A 76 -10.72 13.12 -6.97
CA ILE A 76 -10.73 12.71 -5.56
C ILE A 76 -12.03 11.96 -5.23
N LEU A 77 -13.19 12.55 -5.53
CA LEU A 77 -14.48 11.93 -5.24
C LEU A 77 -14.76 10.72 -6.13
N ALA A 78 -14.39 10.75 -7.42
CA ALA A 78 -14.62 9.65 -8.34
C ALA A 78 -13.88 8.36 -7.94
N LEU A 79 -12.67 8.52 -7.39
CA LEU A 79 -11.87 7.40 -6.89
C LEU A 79 -12.16 7.07 -5.40
N GLY A 80 -12.98 7.87 -4.73
CA GLY A 80 -13.25 7.75 -3.28
C GLY A 80 -12.01 8.01 -2.41
N LEU A 81 -11.08 8.84 -2.91
CA LEU A 81 -9.85 9.17 -2.18
C LEU A 81 -10.13 10.00 -0.93
N ASP A 82 -11.31 10.59 -0.77
CA ASP A 82 -11.76 11.27 0.45
C ASP A 82 -12.13 10.29 1.59
N HIS A 83 -12.31 9.01 1.28
CA HIS A 83 -12.64 7.96 2.26
C HIS A 83 -11.96 6.63 1.92
N VAL A 84 -10.64 6.65 1.71
CA VAL A 84 -9.85 5.50 1.23
C VAL A 84 -10.17 4.20 1.99
N TYR A 85 -10.22 4.25 3.33
CA TYR A 85 -10.47 3.07 4.18
C TYR A 85 -11.86 2.43 4.03
N ARG A 86 -12.80 3.09 3.35
CA ARG A 86 -14.16 2.61 3.09
C ARG A 86 -14.40 2.29 1.62
N THR A 87 -13.43 2.55 0.75
CA THR A 87 -13.55 2.23 -0.68
C THR A 87 -13.35 0.75 -0.95
N TRP A 88 -14.08 0.23 -1.94
CA TRP A 88 -14.09 -1.19 -2.29
C TRP A 88 -12.71 -1.70 -2.74
N TRP A 89 -11.92 -0.87 -3.41
CA TRP A 89 -10.59 -1.23 -3.91
C TRP A 89 -9.51 -1.25 -2.81
N PHE A 90 -9.77 -0.66 -1.65
CA PHE A 90 -8.86 -0.73 -0.50
C PHE A 90 -9.07 -2.01 0.33
N LEU A 91 -10.30 -2.53 0.35
CA LEU A 91 -10.69 -3.71 1.15
C LEU A 91 -10.58 -5.04 0.37
N SER A 92 -10.18 -5.00 -0.90
CA SER A 92 -10.04 -6.18 -1.77
C SER A 92 -8.71 -6.91 -1.59
#